data_AF-A0A963NYW9-F1
#
_entry.id   AF-A0A963NYW9-F1
#
_cell.length_a   1.000
_cell.length_b   1.000
_cell.length_c   1.000
_cell.angle_alpha   90.00
_cell.angle_beta   90.00
_cell.angle_gamma   90.00
#
_symmetry.space_group_name_H-M   'P 1'
#
loop_
_entity.id
_entity.type
_entity.pdbx_description
1 polymer ?
#
loop_
_entity_poly.entity_id
_entity_poly.type
_entity_poly.pdbx_seq_one_letter_code
_entity_poly.pdbx_strand_id
1 'polypeptide(L)'
;MPAAPACVHAHTDKSTVRDPVCGMTVDLATTAHRTTHDGRSFGFCSAGCLRKFETDPAHYLQPEEERRAPEPMPEGTIFTCPMHPEVRQVGPGDCPICG
;
A
#
# COMPACT_ATOMS: atom_id res chain seq x y z
N MET A 1 30.86 -35.46 -12.25
CA MET A 1 29.60 -34.83 -11.81
C MET A 1 29.97 -33.48 -11.17
N PRO A 2 30.21 -32.40 -11.93
CA PRO A 2 30.74 -31.18 -11.33
C PRO A 2 29.65 -30.35 -10.65
N ALA A 3 29.89 -30.10 -9.36
CA ALA A 3 29.62 -28.90 -8.56
C ALA A 3 28.32 -28.12 -8.83
N ALA A 4 27.38 -28.22 -7.88
CA ALA A 4 26.39 -27.18 -7.65
C ALA A 4 27.12 -25.86 -7.34
N PRO A 5 26.84 -24.75 -8.05
CA PRO A 5 27.35 -23.46 -7.62
C PRO A 5 26.65 -23.10 -6.31
N ALA A 6 27.42 -23.07 -5.22
CA ALA A 6 27.03 -22.35 -4.02
C ALA A 6 26.87 -20.88 -4.41
N CYS A 7 25.63 -20.45 -4.56
CA CYS A 7 25.28 -19.06 -4.83
C CYS A 7 25.71 -18.23 -3.61
N VAL A 8 26.94 -17.72 -3.63
CA VAL A 8 27.38 -16.62 -2.76
C VAL A 8 26.62 -15.39 -3.25
N HIS A 9 25.45 -15.17 -2.65
CA HIS A 9 24.73 -13.92 -2.79
C HIS A 9 25.44 -12.88 -1.91
N ALA A 10 26.43 -12.20 -2.48
CA ALA A 10 26.94 -10.96 -1.92
C ALA A 10 25.82 -9.91 -2.05
N HIS A 11 25.01 -9.76 -1.00
CA HIS A 11 23.94 -8.78 -0.95
C HIS A 11 24.55 -7.37 -0.87
N THR A 12 24.80 -6.74 -2.01
CA THR A 12 24.93 -5.29 -2.09
C THR A 12 23.55 -4.70 -1.85
N ASP A 13 23.32 -4.39 -0.58
CA ASP A 13 22.21 -3.64 0.01
C ASP A 13 21.71 -2.53 -0.94
N LYS A 14 20.50 -2.71 -1.52
CA LYS A 14 19.62 -1.66 -2.09
C LYS A 14 18.35 -2.16 -2.82
N SER A 15 18.12 -3.47 -2.97
CA SER A 15 16.97 -4.01 -3.73
C SER A 15 15.87 -4.62 -2.85
N THR A 16 15.71 -4.15 -1.61
CA THR A 16 14.67 -4.62 -0.69
C THR A 16 13.32 -3.96 -0.99
N VAL A 17 12.33 -4.78 -1.34
CA VAL A 17 10.93 -4.37 -1.58
C VAL A 17 10.04 -4.95 -0.48
N ARG A 18 8.90 -4.31 -0.23
CA ARG A 18 7.88 -4.84 0.67
C ARG A 18 6.96 -5.79 -0.08
N ASP A 19 6.84 -7.02 0.40
CA ASP A 19 5.85 -7.99 -0.07
C ASP A 19 4.44 -7.41 0.18
N PRO A 20 3.61 -7.23 -0.87
CA PRO A 20 2.31 -6.58 -0.73
C PRO A 20 1.23 -7.50 -0.10
N VAL A 21 1.51 -8.80 0.05
CA VAL A 21 0.57 -9.79 0.64
C VAL A 21 0.73 -9.87 2.15
N CYS A 22 1.98 -9.91 2.65
CA CYS A 22 2.27 -10.07 4.09
C CYS A 22 2.95 -8.85 4.72
N GLY A 23 3.43 -7.89 3.93
CA GLY A 23 4.11 -6.70 4.42
C GLY A 23 5.56 -6.94 4.85
N MET A 24 6.11 -8.12 4.58
CA MET A 24 7.49 -8.46 4.92
C MET A 24 8.46 -7.84 3.91
N THR A 25 9.58 -7.31 4.39
CA THR A 25 10.65 -6.81 3.53
C THR A 25 11.43 -7.99 2.95
N VAL A 26 11.53 -8.05 1.62
CA VAL A 26 12.22 -9.11 0.89
C VAL A 26 13.13 -8.50 -0.16
N ASP A 27 14.25 -9.16 -0.44
CA ASP A 27 15.21 -8.70 -1.43
C ASP A 27 14.84 -9.19 -2.84
N LEU A 28 14.56 -8.25 -3.76
CA LEU A 28 14.23 -8.53 -5.17
C LEU A 28 15.37 -9.16 -5.96
N ALA A 29 16.62 -8.95 -5.52
CA ALA A 29 17.81 -9.44 -6.19
C ALA A 29 18.07 -10.93 -5.91
N THR A 30 17.60 -11.44 -4.77
CA THR A 30 17.87 -12.81 -4.32
C THR A 30 16.64 -13.67 -4.10
N THR A 31 15.44 -13.07 -4.05
CA THR A 31 14.22 -13.88 -3.98
C THR A 31 13.99 -14.64 -5.28
N ALA A 32 13.85 -15.96 -5.15
CA ALA A 32 13.39 -16.82 -6.25
C ALA A 32 11.90 -16.58 -6.58
N HIS A 33 11.14 -16.02 -5.63
CA HIS A 33 9.71 -15.78 -5.76
C HIS A 33 9.47 -14.30 -6.08
N ARG A 34 9.70 -13.91 -7.33
CA ARG A 34 9.37 -12.57 -7.86
C ARG A 34 8.47 -12.68 -9.08
N THR A 35 7.63 -11.67 -9.28
CA THR A 35 6.82 -11.53 -10.50
C THR A 35 6.96 -10.13 -11.09
N THR A 36 6.65 -10.00 -12.37
CA THR A 36 6.58 -8.69 -13.04
C THR A 36 5.13 -8.44 -13.41
N HIS A 37 4.55 -7.34 -12.92
CA HIS A 37 3.19 -6.94 -13.23
C HIS A 37 3.19 -5.45 -13.58
N ASP A 38 2.56 -5.08 -14.71
CA ASP A 38 2.52 -3.70 -15.19
C ASP A 38 3.91 -3.04 -15.33
N GLY A 39 4.91 -3.82 -15.76
CA GLY A 39 6.30 -3.37 -15.87
C GLY A 39 7.01 -3.15 -14.51
N ARG A 40 6.36 -3.45 -13.39
CA ARG A 40 6.92 -3.33 -12.03
C ARG A 40 7.26 -4.72 -11.48
N SER A 41 8.46 -4.86 -10.90
CA SER A 41 8.89 -6.11 -10.27
C SER A 41 8.45 -6.16 -8.80
N PHE A 42 7.74 -7.22 -8.42
CA PHE A 42 7.30 -7.49 -7.05
C PHE A 42 8.01 -8.72 -6.50
N GLY A 43 8.52 -8.60 -5.28
CA GLY A 43 9.19 -9.67 -4.56
C GLY A 43 8.27 -10.24 -3.49
N PHE A 44 8.30 -11.56 -3.34
CA PHE A 44 7.53 -12.27 -2.33
C PHE A 44 8.43 -13.04 -1.38
N CYS A 45 8.02 -13.12 -0.12
CA CYS A 45 8.74 -13.90 0.89
C CYS A 45 8.63 -15.41 0.64
N SER A 46 7.59 -15.89 -0.04
CA SER A 46 7.32 -17.31 -0.22
C SER A 46 6.45 -17.59 -1.45
N ALA A 47 6.47 -18.83 -1.94
CA ALA A 47 5.59 -19.30 -3.02
C ALA A 47 4.09 -19.09 -2.71
N GLY A 48 3.69 -19.19 -1.44
CA GLY A 48 2.31 -18.92 -1.02
C GLY A 48 1.89 -17.45 -1.19
N CYS A 49 2.79 -16.51 -0.92
CA CYS A 49 2.53 -15.08 -1.15
C CYS A 49 2.47 -14.78 -2.64
N LEU A 50 3.38 -15.33 -3.44
CA LEU A 50 3.37 -15.20 -4.89
C LEU A 50 2.04 -15.71 -5.48
N ARG A 51 1.57 -16.90 -5.08
CA ARG A 51 0.32 -17.47 -5.58
C ARG A 51 -0.91 -16.64 -5.18
N LYS A 52 -0.95 -16.07 -3.97
CA LYS A 52 -2.03 -15.15 -3.55
C LYS A 52 -2.05 -13.90 -4.42
N PHE A 53 -0.88 -13.35 -4.70
CA PHE A 53 -0.74 -12.20 -5.58
C PHE A 53 -1.12 -12.52 -7.03
N GLU A 54 -0.75 -13.68 -7.57
CA GLU A 54 -1.20 -14.10 -8.90
C GLU A 54 -2.71 -14.32 -8.98
N THR A 55 -3.33 -14.75 -7.87
CA THR A 55 -4.78 -14.97 -7.81
C THR A 55 -5.54 -13.65 -7.84
N ASP A 56 -5.08 -12.64 -7.09
CA ASP A 56 -5.73 -11.34 -7.05
C ASP A 56 -4.70 -10.20 -6.96
N PRO A 57 -3.99 -9.89 -8.06
CA PRO A 57 -2.94 -8.89 -8.03
C PRO A 57 -3.54 -7.49 -7.86
N ALA A 58 -4.74 -7.27 -8.39
CA ALA A 58 -5.44 -5.99 -8.28
C ALA A 58 -5.63 -5.58 -6.81
N HIS A 59 -6.11 -6.48 -5.95
CA HIS A 59 -6.32 -6.16 -4.53
C HIS A 59 -5.04 -5.75 -3.79
N TYR A 60 -3.91 -6.41 -4.08
CA TYR A 60 -2.63 -6.11 -3.42
C TYR A 60 -1.86 -4.94 -4.07
N LEU A 61 -2.15 -4.63 -5.34
CA LEU A 61 -1.53 -3.53 -6.08
C LEU A 61 -2.27 -2.21 -5.99
N GLN A 62 -3.51 -2.22 -5.50
CA GLN A 62 -4.25 -0.99 -5.21
C GLN A 62 -3.37 -0.12 -4.32
N PRO A 63 -2.84 1.00 -4.86
CA PRO A 63 -2.01 1.91 -4.10
C PRO A 63 -2.77 2.25 -2.84
N GLU A 64 -2.06 2.42 -1.72
CA GLU A 64 -2.68 3.05 -0.57
C GLU A 64 -3.38 4.33 -1.01
N GLU A 65 -2.93 5.03 -2.05
CA GLU A 65 -3.56 6.20 -2.70
C GLU A 65 -4.91 5.97 -3.42
N GLU A 66 -5.32 4.75 -3.80
CA GLU A 66 -6.71 4.49 -4.22
C GLU A 66 -7.58 4.18 -3.00
N ARG A 67 -7.01 3.51 -1.98
CA ARG A 67 -7.65 3.33 -0.66
C ARG A 67 -7.65 4.59 0.22
N ARG A 68 -6.79 5.56 -0.11
CA ARG A 68 -6.49 6.85 0.52
C ARG A 68 -6.68 7.97 -0.48
N ALA A 69 -7.31 7.71 -1.62
CA ALA A 69 -8.20 8.69 -2.16
C ALA A 69 -9.32 8.70 -1.11
N PRO A 70 -9.38 9.68 -0.19
CA PRO A 70 -10.72 10.02 0.24
C PRO A 70 -11.46 10.23 -1.07
N GLU A 71 -12.57 9.53 -1.27
CA GLU A 71 -13.61 10.09 -2.12
C GLU A 71 -13.64 11.57 -1.77
N PRO A 72 -13.47 12.50 -2.74
CA PRO A 72 -13.45 13.91 -2.42
C PRO A 72 -14.71 14.16 -1.63
N MET A 73 -14.57 14.28 -0.32
CA MET A 73 -15.70 14.56 0.55
C MET A 73 -16.26 15.82 -0.05
N PRO A 74 -17.55 15.81 -0.48
CA PRO A 74 -18.08 16.92 -1.24
C PRO A 74 -17.76 18.18 -0.46
N GLU A 75 -17.02 19.09 -1.10
CA GLU A 75 -16.70 20.40 -0.56
C GLU A 75 -18.04 21.09 -0.28
N GLY A 76 -18.53 20.96 0.95
CA GLY A 76 -19.97 21.10 1.22
C GLY A 76 -20.52 20.30 2.40
N THR A 77 -19.74 19.47 3.10
CA THR A 77 -20.22 18.86 4.35
C THR A 77 -20.55 19.96 5.36
N ILE A 78 -21.85 20.18 5.54
CA ILE A 78 -22.39 21.15 6.48
C ILE A 78 -22.27 20.55 7.87
N PHE A 79 -21.32 21.05 8.65
CA PHE A 79 -21.19 20.72 10.06
C PHE A 79 -22.15 21.62 10.84
N THR A 80 -23.13 20.98 11.48
CA THR A 80 -24.04 21.64 12.40
C THR A 80 -23.45 21.57 13.81
N CYS A 81 -23.34 22.72 14.50
CA CYS A 81 -22.86 22.74 15.88
C CYS A 81 -23.86 21.98 16.78
N PRO A 82 -23.43 20.98 17.57
CA PRO A 82 -24.33 20.16 18.40
C PRO A 82 -25.07 20.97 19.48
N MET A 83 -24.60 22.17 19.81
CA MET A 83 -25.26 23.10 20.75
C MET A 83 -26.17 24.12 20.07
N HIS A 84 -25.97 24.40 18.78
CA HIS A 84 -26.71 25.43 18.02
C HIS A 84 -27.08 24.89 16.63
N PRO A 85 -28.22 24.20 16.49
CA PRO A 85 -28.62 23.52 15.26
C PRO A 85 -28.89 24.48 14.07
N GLU A 86 -29.02 25.77 14.33
CA GLU A 86 -29.15 26.83 13.33
C GLU A 86 -27.81 27.23 12.69
N VAL A 87 -26.68 26.84 13.29
CA VAL A 87 -25.34 27.12 12.76
C VAL A 87 -24.94 26.01 11.79
N ARG A 88 -24.84 26.37 10.50
CA ARG A 88 -24.45 25.49 9.40
C ARG A 88 -23.19 26.03 8.74
N GLN A 89 -22.07 25.33 8.84
CA GLN A 89 -20.80 25.77 8.25
C GLN A 89 -20.21 24.70 7.33
N VAL A 90 -19.63 25.14 6.20
CA VAL A 90 -18.95 24.27 5.24
C VAL A 90 -17.50 24.15 5.66
N GLY A 91 -17.15 23.05 6.32
CA GLY A 91 -15.79 22.74 6.77
C GLY A 91 -15.57 22.84 8.30
N PRO A 92 -14.49 22.23 8.82
CA PRO A 92 -14.11 22.30 10.23
C PRO A 92 -13.53 23.70 10.52
N GLY A 93 -14.40 24.64 10.86
CA GLY A 93 -14.03 25.99 11.30
C GLY A 93 -14.75 26.34 12.59
N ASP A 94 -14.15 27.25 13.36
CA ASP A 94 -14.66 27.67 14.66
C ASP A 94 -16.08 28.25 14.55
N CYS A 95 -16.96 27.79 15.43
CA CYS A 95 -18.35 28.22 15.48
C CYS A 95 -18.39 29.72 15.85
N PRO A 96 -19.02 30.61 15.06
CA PRO A 96 -19.00 32.05 15.31
C PRO A 96 -19.77 32.45 16.58
N ILE A 97 -20.54 31.52 17.16
CA ILE A 97 -21.23 31.70 18.43
C ILE A 97 -20.37 31.22 19.61
N CYS A 98 -19.61 30.14 19.42
CA CYS A 98 -18.87 29.50 20.51
C CYS A 98 -17.42 29.98 20.64
N GLY A 99 -16.84 30.50 19.55
CA GLY A 99 -15.44 30.91 19.48
C GLY A 99 -14.50 29.74 19.21
#